data_AF-A0A2U1P6F5-F1
#
_entry.id   AF-A0A2U1P6F5-F1
#
_cell.length_a   1.000
_cell.length_b   1.000
_cell.length_c   1.000
_cell.angle_alpha   90.00
_cell.angle_beta   90.00
_cell.angle_gamma   90.00
#
_symmetry.space_group_name_H-M   'P 1'
#
loop_
_entity.id
_entity.type
_entity.pdbx_description
1 polymer ?
#
loop_
_entity_poly.entity_id
_entity_poly.type
_entity_poly.pdbx_seq_one_letter_code
_entity_poly.pdbx_strand_id
1 'polypeptide(L)'
;MASHIVGYPRMGPKRELKFALESFWDGKSSAEDLQTVAADLRSSIWKQMAEAGIKYIPSNTFSYYDQVLDTTTMLGAVPPRYNWNGGEIGFDTYFSMARGNASVPAMEMTKWFDTNYHFIVPELGPEVTFSYASHKAVNEYKEAKASRNQDSDKFYDFSPQPLNFLRPHYEIACRYPFVLALTMYADGETGMRATIGATKSWQFEYYKNYEDLEASCFSDDTV
;
A
#
# COMPACT_ATOMS: atom_id res chain seq x y z
N MET A 1 27.33 -4.00 10.52
CA MET A 1 26.41 -4.21 9.37
C MET A 1 25.02 -3.79 9.79
N ALA A 2 24.25 -3.17 8.89
CA ALA A 2 22.85 -2.82 9.12
C ALA A 2 21.93 -3.94 8.62
N SER A 3 20.83 -4.19 9.32
CA SER A 3 19.81 -5.19 8.97
C SER A 3 18.52 -4.52 8.51
N HIS A 4 17.85 -5.10 7.51
CA HIS A 4 16.60 -4.60 6.92
C HIS A 4 15.67 -5.76 6.60
N ILE A 5 14.36 -5.52 6.68
CA ILE A 5 13.30 -6.43 6.23
C ILE A 5 12.42 -5.71 5.21
N VAL A 6 12.20 -6.35 4.06
CA VAL A 6 11.38 -5.82 2.95
C VAL A 6 9.88 -5.91 3.21
N GLY A 7 9.42 -6.94 3.92
CA GLY A 7 8.01 -7.20 4.21
C GLY A 7 7.84 -8.22 5.33
N TYR A 8 6.67 -8.24 5.97
CA TYR A 8 6.39 -9.12 7.10
C TYR A 8 4.98 -9.75 7.00
N PRO A 9 4.79 -11.03 7.40
CA PRO A 9 3.47 -11.65 7.43
C PRO A 9 2.49 -10.90 8.34
N ARG A 10 1.30 -10.59 7.81
CA ARG A 10 0.28 -9.77 8.51
C ARG A 10 -0.86 -10.56 9.15
N MET A 11 -0.92 -11.87 8.92
CA MET A 11 -2.01 -12.71 9.43
C MET A 11 -1.95 -12.97 10.94
N GLY A 12 -0.76 -12.79 11.54
CA GLY A 12 -0.47 -13.13 12.93
C GLY A 12 -0.14 -14.61 13.13
N PRO A 13 0.53 -14.97 14.25
CA PRO A 13 1.00 -16.35 14.51
C PRO A 13 -0.12 -17.41 14.53
N LYS A 14 -1.34 -17.02 14.93
CA LYS A 14 -2.51 -17.91 15.00
C LYS A 14 -3.62 -17.47 14.04
N ARG A 15 -3.28 -16.70 13.00
CA ARG A 15 -4.23 -16.18 12.00
C ARG A 15 -5.28 -15.24 12.62
N GLU A 16 -4.88 -14.47 13.62
CA GLU A 16 -5.71 -13.51 14.34
C GLU A 16 -6.44 -12.56 13.37
N LEU A 17 -5.74 -12.05 12.34
CA LEU A 17 -6.33 -11.14 11.36
C LEU A 17 -7.41 -11.82 10.51
N LYS A 18 -7.24 -13.10 10.16
CA LYS A 18 -8.25 -13.86 9.40
C LYS A 18 -9.57 -13.90 10.16
N PHE A 19 -9.52 -14.29 11.43
CA PHE A 19 -10.73 -14.43 12.23
C PHE A 19 -11.37 -13.07 12.54
N ALA A 20 -10.56 -12.02 12.73
CA ALA A 20 -11.08 -10.66 12.90
C ALA A 20 -11.79 -10.14 11.63
N LEU A 21 -11.23 -10.39 10.44
CA LEU A 21 -11.85 -10.04 9.16
C LEU A 21 -13.15 -10.81 8.93
N GLU A 22 -13.15 -12.12 9.15
CA GLU A 22 -14.36 -12.96 9.01
C GLU A 22 -15.46 -12.53 9.99
N SER A 23 -15.10 -12.25 11.25
CA SER A 23 -16.04 -11.74 12.25
C SER A 23 -16.63 -10.38 11.85
N PHE A 24 -15.81 -9.48 11.31
CA PHE A 24 -16.25 -8.17 10.84
C PHE A 24 -17.20 -8.30 9.65
N TRP A 25 -16.86 -9.14 8.66
CA TRP A 25 -17.71 -9.35 7.48
C TRP A 25 -19.02 -10.06 7.80
N ASP A 26 -19.04 -10.91 8.82
CA ASP A 26 -20.26 -11.55 9.35
C ASP A 26 -21.11 -10.60 10.22
N GLY A 27 -20.66 -9.36 10.46
CA GLY A 27 -21.33 -8.40 11.32
C GLY A 27 -21.32 -8.75 12.81
N LYS A 28 -20.42 -9.67 13.22
CA LYS A 28 -20.27 -10.13 14.61
C LYS A 28 -19.34 -9.26 15.45
N SER A 29 -18.55 -8.41 14.81
CA SER A 29 -17.64 -7.46 15.46
C SER A 29 -17.68 -6.10 14.76
N SER A 30 -17.36 -5.05 15.50
CA SER A 30 -17.33 -3.68 14.99
C SER A 30 -16.05 -3.39 14.20
N ALA A 31 -16.04 -2.24 13.49
CA ALA A 31 -14.83 -1.73 12.85
C ALA A 31 -13.73 -1.41 13.88
N GLU A 32 -14.12 -0.97 15.08
CA GLU A 32 -13.21 -0.65 16.19
C GLU A 32 -12.52 -1.91 16.71
N ASP A 33 -13.24 -3.03 16.80
CA ASP A 33 -12.66 -4.32 17.19
C ASP A 33 -11.62 -4.79 16.16
N LEU A 34 -11.93 -4.68 14.86
CA LEU A 34 -11.01 -5.03 13.78
C LEU A 34 -9.76 -4.13 13.80
N GLN A 35 -9.94 -2.83 14.05
CA GLN A 35 -8.82 -1.88 14.17
C GLN A 35 -7.94 -2.19 15.38
N THR A 36 -8.54 -2.60 16.51
CA THR A 36 -7.82 -2.99 17.72
C THR A 36 -6.93 -4.21 17.46
N VAL A 37 -7.49 -5.29 16.89
CA VAL A 37 -6.70 -6.49 16.53
C VAL A 37 -5.57 -6.13 15.56
N ALA A 38 -5.83 -5.27 14.58
CA ALA A 38 -4.83 -4.83 13.63
C ALA A 38 -3.70 -4.00 14.28
N ALA A 39 -4.03 -3.10 15.21
CA ALA A 39 -3.06 -2.31 15.96
C ALA A 39 -2.18 -3.19 16.87
N ASP A 40 -2.78 -4.16 17.56
CA ASP A 40 -2.05 -5.11 18.40
C ASP A 40 -1.06 -5.96 17.58
N LEU A 41 -1.51 -6.44 16.40
CA LEU A 41 -0.64 -7.16 15.48
C LEU A 41 0.53 -6.29 15.01
N ARG A 42 0.28 -5.06 14.55
CA ARG A 42 1.35 -4.13 14.12
C ARG A 42 2.34 -3.83 15.25
N SER A 43 1.82 -3.52 16.43
CA SER A 43 2.63 -3.24 17.62
C SER A 43 3.52 -4.42 18.00
N SER A 44 2.97 -5.64 18.03
CA SER A 44 3.74 -6.86 18.33
C SER A 44 4.84 -7.11 17.29
N ILE A 45 4.54 -6.91 16.00
CA ILE A 45 5.48 -7.10 14.89
C ILE A 45 6.65 -6.11 14.99
N TRP A 46 6.35 -4.84 15.23
CA TRP A 46 7.40 -3.82 15.37
C TRP A 46 8.28 -4.10 16.58
N LYS A 47 7.69 -4.43 17.75
CA LYS A 47 8.44 -4.81 18.95
C LYS A 47 9.32 -6.04 18.72
N GLN A 48 8.81 -7.06 18.07
CA GLN A 48 9.58 -8.26 17.74
C GLN A 48 10.79 -7.94 16.85
N MET A 49 10.60 -7.15 15.79
CA MET A 49 11.69 -6.76 14.90
C MET A 49 12.74 -5.89 15.60
N ALA A 50 12.26 -5.00 16.46
CA ALA A 50 13.07 -4.16 17.34
C ALA A 50 13.94 -4.99 18.30
N GLU A 51 13.35 -5.95 19.00
CA GLU A 51 14.04 -6.86 19.92
C GLU A 51 15.07 -7.75 19.22
N ALA A 52 14.82 -8.11 17.97
CA ALA A 52 15.77 -8.83 17.11
C ALA A 52 16.96 -7.96 16.65
N GLY A 53 17.00 -6.66 17.00
CA GLY A 53 18.07 -5.75 16.63
C GLY A 53 18.04 -5.33 15.15
N ILE A 54 16.87 -5.34 14.51
CA ILE A 54 16.72 -4.90 13.13
C ILE A 54 16.88 -3.38 13.06
N LYS A 55 17.83 -2.90 12.25
CA LYS A 55 18.09 -1.46 12.14
C LYS A 55 16.97 -0.74 11.40
N TYR A 56 16.53 -1.28 10.26
CA TYR A 56 15.50 -0.68 9.42
C TYR A 56 14.21 -1.49 9.49
N ILE A 57 13.26 -1.01 10.30
CA ILE A 57 11.99 -1.68 10.54
C ILE A 57 10.93 -1.11 9.56
N PRO A 58 10.25 -1.95 8.77
CA PRO A 58 9.23 -1.48 7.85
C PRO A 58 7.94 -1.06 8.56
N SER A 59 7.40 0.09 8.14
CA SER A 59 6.00 0.48 8.35
C SER A 59 5.20 0.32 7.05
N ASN A 60 3.86 0.28 7.12
CA ASN A 60 2.96 0.17 5.97
C ASN A 60 2.98 -1.18 5.24
N THR A 61 3.61 -2.22 5.79
CA THR A 61 3.55 -3.60 5.26
C THR A 61 2.27 -4.34 5.67
N PHE A 62 1.62 -3.89 6.75
CA PHE A 62 0.32 -4.40 7.14
C PHE A 62 -0.73 -4.01 6.09
N SER A 63 -1.73 -4.85 5.88
CA SER A 63 -2.86 -4.58 4.98
C SER A 63 -4.05 -5.40 5.43
N TYR A 64 -5.25 -4.83 5.34
CA TYR A 64 -6.47 -5.55 5.68
C TYR A 64 -6.85 -6.57 4.62
N TYR A 65 -6.42 -6.39 3.37
CA TYR A 65 -6.71 -7.32 2.30
C TYR A 65 -5.51 -7.50 1.36
N ASP A 66 -5.13 -6.42 0.67
CA ASP A 66 -4.06 -6.43 -0.33
C ASP A 66 -3.29 -5.11 -0.39
N GLN A 67 -1.98 -5.19 -0.58
CA GLN A 67 -1.10 -4.02 -0.63
C GLN A 67 -1.26 -3.19 -1.92
N VAL A 68 -1.66 -3.81 -3.04
CA VAL A 68 -1.96 -3.05 -4.26
C VAL A 68 -3.27 -2.31 -4.09
N LEU A 69 -4.29 -2.96 -3.51
CA LEU A 69 -5.52 -2.28 -3.10
C LEU A 69 -5.26 -1.11 -2.14
N ASP A 70 -4.36 -1.25 -1.17
CA ASP A 70 -3.98 -0.14 -0.28
C ASP A 70 -3.40 1.06 -1.05
N THR A 71 -2.70 0.79 -2.15
CA THR A 71 -2.16 1.85 -3.01
C THR A 71 -3.27 2.47 -3.86
N THR A 72 -4.19 1.66 -4.39
CA THR A 72 -5.39 2.12 -5.10
C THR A 72 -6.22 3.06 -4.23
N THR A 73 -6.41 2.72 -2.95
CA THR A 73 -7.17 3.56 -2.03
C THR A 73 -6.41 4.81 -1.62
N MET A 74 -5.09 4.73 -1.42
CA MET A 74 -4.25 5.91 -1.18
C MET A 74 -4.38 6.95 -2.31
N LEU A 75 -4.46 6.49 -3.56
CA LEU A 75 -4.59 7.35 -4.74
C LEU A 75 -6.03 7.75 -5.08
N GLY A 76 -7.01 7.28 -4.31
CA GLY A 76 -8.43 7.54 -4.61
C GLY A 76 -8.88 6.96 -5.95
N ALA A 77 -8.19 5.94 -6.46
CA ALA A 77 -8.49 5.30 -7.73
C ALA A 77 -9.64 4.28 -7.59
N VAL A 78 -10.77 4.74 -7.06
CA VAL A 78 -11.95 3.91 -6.79
C VAL A 78 -12.81 3.82 -8.06
N PRO A 79 -13.15 2.61 -8.55
CA PRO A 79 -14.02 2.49 -9.72
C PRO A 79 -15.40 3.13 -9.51
N PRO A 80 -15.98 3.80 -10.53
CA PRO A 80 -17.24 4.54 -10.39
C PRO A 80 -18.41 3.74 -9.83
N ARG A 81 -18.45 2.43 -10.10
CA ARG A 81 -19.51 1.52 -9.61
C ARG A 81 -19.63 1.42 -8.09
N TYR A 82 -18.59 1.83 -7.34
CA TYR A 82 -18.64 1.86 -5.88
C TYR A 82 -19.20 3.17 -5.32
N ASN A 83 -19.60 4.12 -6.17
CA ASN A 83 -20.24 5.39 -5.81
C ASN A 83 -19.51 6.19 -4.72
N TRP A 84 -18.17 6.15 -4.74
CA TRP A 84 -17.35 6.93 -3.82
C TRP A 84 -17.24 8.38 -4.33
N ASN A 85 -17.62 9.33 -3.48
CA ASN A 85 -17.74 10.75 -3.85
C ASN A 85 -16.56 11.61 -3.34
N GLY A 86 -15.41 10.99 -3.04
CA GLY A 86 -14.25 11.65 -2.44
C GLY A 86 -14.21 11.56 -0.90
N GLY A 87 -13.09 12.01 -0.31
CA GLY A 87 -12.84 11.99 1.13
C GLY A 87 -11.90 10.86 1.58
N GLU A 88 -11.90 10.53 2.86
CA GLU A 88 -11.13 9.37 3.36
C GLU A 88 -11.88 8.07 3.03
N ILE A 89 -11.18 7.10 2.45
CA ILE A 89 -11.74 5.78 2.15
C ILE A 89 -11.80 4.95 3.44
N GLY A 90 -13.02 4.65 3.87
CA GLY A 90 -13.31 3.75 4.99
C GLY A 90 -13.39 2.27 4.59
N PHE A 91 -13.65 1.41 5.59
CA PHE A 91 -13.75 -0.04 5.40
C PHE A 91 -14.87 -0.46 4.45
N ASP A 92 -15.99 0.26 4.40
CA ASP A 92 -17.10 -0.10 3.51
C ASP A 92 -16.68 -0.08 2.03
N THR A 93 -16.05 1.01 1.60
CA THR A 93 -15.55 1.14 0.21
C THR A 93 -14.36 0.20 -0.02
N TYR A 94 -13.44 0.12 0.93
CA TYR A 94 -12.26 -0.73 0.84
C TYR A 94 -12.64 -2.22 0.64
N PHE A 95 -13.51 -2.77 1.49
CA PHE A 95 -13.94 -4.15 1.36
C PHE A 95 -14.92 -4.35 0.20
N SER A 96 -15.72 -3.34 -0.17
CA SER A 96 -16.52 -3.42 -1.38
C SER A 96 -15.65 -3.59 -2.64
N MET A 97 -14.50 -2.93 -2.72
CA MET A 97 -13.53 -3.15 -3.80
C MET A 97 -12.90 -4.55 -3.72
N ALA A 98 -12.52 -4.99 -2.52
CA ALA A 98 -11.83 -6.26 -2.32
C ALA A 98 -12.69 -7.51 -2.59
N ARG A 99 -13.96 -7.50 -2.15
CA ARG A 99 -14.82 -8.70 -2.15
C ARG A 99 -16.24 -8.45 -2.67
N GLY A 100 -16.53 -7.25 -3.15
CA GLY A 100 -17.86 -6.88 -3.61
C GLY A 100 -18.85 -6.69 -2.46
N ASN A 101 -20.07 -6.36 -2.84
CA ASN A 101 -21.22 -6.26 -1.94
C ASN A 101 -22.47 -6.84 -2.62
N ALA A 102 -23.64 -6.71 -2.00
CA ALA A 102 -24.89 -7.26 -2.54
C ALA A 102 -25.30 -6.70 -3.92
N SER A 103 -24.84 -5.51 -4.28
CA SER A 103 -25.23 -4.77 -5.48
C SER A 103 -24.10 -4.64 -6.52
N VAL A 104 -22.84 -4.75 -6.10
CA VAL A 104 -21.67 -4.43 -6.94
C VAL A 104 -20.62 -5.53 -6.82
N PRO A 105 -20.07 -6.03 -7.95
CA PRO A 105 -19.02 -7.04 -7.93
C PRO A 105 -17.70 -6.51 -7.35
N ALA A 106 -16.83 -7.41 -6.91
CA ALA A 106 -15.45 -7.11 -6.52
C ALA A 106 -14.60 -6.68 -7.74
N MET A 107 -13.45 -6.07 -7.47
CA MET A 107 -12.39 -5.89 -8.46
C MET A 107 -11.73 -7.24 -8.80
N GLU A 108 -11.08 -7.33 -9.96
CA GLU A 108 -10.38 -8.56 -10.37
C GLU A 108 -9.22 -8.88 -9.42
N MET A 109 -9.04 -10.17 -9.13
CA MET A 109 -7.86 -10.69 -8.47
C MET A 109 -7.01 -11.49 -9.44
N THR A 110 -5.70 -11.25 -9.45
CA THR A 110 -4.75 -12.03 -10.26
C THR A 110 -3.49 -12.38 -9.48
N LYS A 111 -2.70 -13.31 -10.01
CA LYS A 111 -1.49 -13.82 -9.37
C LYS A 111 -0.41 -12.74 -9.30
N TRP A 112 0.20 -12.59 -8.13
CA TRP A 112 1.34 -11.70 -7.91
C TRP A 112 2.62 -12.38 -8.39
N PHE A 113 3.04 -12.03 -9.60
CA PHE A 113 4.20 -12.62 -10.28
C PHE A 113 4.11 -14.17 -10.32
N ASP A 114 5.22 -14.83 -10.08
CA ASP A 114 5.34 -16.29 -9.99
C ASP A 114 4.91 -16.84 -8.61
N THR A 115 4.53 -15.99 -7.65
CA THR A 115 4.17 -16.38 -6.28
C THR A 115 2.71 -16.84 -6.15
N ASN A 116 2.38 -17.59 -5.11
CA ASN A 116 0.98 -18.00 -4.85
C ASN A 116 0.10 -16.89 -4.24
N TYR A 117 0.64 -15.69 -4.03
CA TYR A 117 -0.13 -14.54 -3.55
C TYR A 117 -0.99 -13.98 -4.70
N HIS A 118 -2.19 -13.49 -4.38
CA HIS A 118 -3.07 -12.83 -5.35
C HIS A 118 -3.31 -11.39 -4.90
N PHE A 119 -3.28 -10.45 -5.83
CA PHE A 119 -3.49 -9.03 -5.58
C PHE A 119 -4.72 -8.52 -6.33
N ILE A 120 -5.25 -7.37 -5.90
CA ILE A 120 -6.39 -6.72 -6.55
C ILE A 120 -5.87 -5.84 -7.68
N VAL A 121 -6.32 -6.10 -8.91
CA VAL A 121 -5.90 -5.35 -10.10
C VAL A 121 -6.58 -3.97 -10.10
N PRO A 122 -5.82 -2.85 -10.06
CA PRO A 122 -6.39 -1.53 -10.17
C PRO A 122 -7.04 -1.32 -11.55
N GLU A 123 -8.23 -0.74 -11.57
CA GLU A 123 -8.93 -0.39 -12.81
C GLU A 123 -8.69 1.09 -13.10
N LEU A 124 -7.68 1.36 -13.92
CA LEU A 124 -7.26 2.72 -14.27
C LEU A 124 -7.78 3.08 -15.67
N GLY A 125 -8.34 4.27 -15.79
CA GLY A 125 -8.84 4.84 -17.03
C GLY A 125 -8.66 6.36 -17.05
N PRO A 126 -8.79 7.01 -18.21
CA PRO A 126 -8.66 8.46 -18.35
C PRO A 126 -9.67 9.26 -17.50
N GLU A 127 -10.77 8.65 -17.09
CA GLU A 127 -11.81 9.22 -16.24
C GLU A 127 -11.49 9.18 -14.74
N VAL A 128 -10.48 8.42 -14.32
CA VAL A 128 -10.10 8.30 -12.90
C VAL A 128 -9.48 9.61 -12.43
N THR A 129 -10.09 10.21 -11.40
CA THR A 129 -9.55 11.40 -10.75
C THR A 129 -8.80 11.00 -9.49
N PHE A 130 -7.48 11.11 -9.53
CA PHE A 130 -6.64 10.82 -8.37
C PHE A 130 -6.82 11.85 -7.25
N SER A 131 -6.83 11.38 -6.02
CA SER A 131 -6.83 12.22 -4.82
C SER A 131 -6.17 11.50 -3.66
N TYR A 132 -5.63 12.23 -2.70
CA TYR A 132 -5.04 11.60 -1.52
C TYR A 132 -6.14 11.18 -0.55
N ALA A 133 -6.58 9.93 -0.68
CA ALA A 133 -7.82 9.42 -0.10
C ALA A 133 -7.62 8.34 0.98
N SER A 134 -6.37 7.98 1.29
CA SER A 134 -6.06 7.15 2.45
C SER A 134 -4.77 7.60 3.12
N HIS A 135 -4.84 7.88 4.42
CA HIS A 135 -3.69 8.29 5.24
C HIS A 135 -2.99 7.13 5.94
N LYS A 136 -3.30 5.88 5.55
CA LYS A 136 -2.80 4.64 6.17
C LYS A 136 -1.30 4.67 6.44
N ALA A 137 -0.49 5.02 5.43
CA ALA A 137 0.97 5.02 5.56
C ALA A 137 1.48 6.04 6.60
N VAL A 138 0.86 7.24 6.68
CA VAL A 138 1.21 8.24 7.71
C VAL A 138 0.80 7.74 9.09
N ASN A 139 -0.39 7.17 9.19
CA ASN A 139 -0.99 6.75 10.44
C ASN A 139 -0.16 5.62 11.05
N GLU A 140 0.22 4.61 10.27
CA GLU A 140 1.09 3.51 10.74
C GLU A 140 2.49 4.01 11.12
N TYR A 141 3.06 4.97 10.37
CA TYR A 141 4.35 5.55 10.76
C TYR A 141 4.26 6.31 12.09
N LYS A 142 3.20 7.10 12.31
CA LYS A 142 2.97 7.81 13.57
C LYS A 142 2.73 6.84 14.73
N GLU A 143 1.97 5.78 14.49
CA GLU A 143 1.71 4.70 15.46
C GLU A 143 3.02 4.00 15.87
N ALA A 144 3.83 3.62 14.88
CA ALA A 144 5.15 3.02 15.10
C ALA A 144 6.08 3.95 15.89
N LYS A 145 6.14 5.23 15.51
CA LYS A 145 6.92 6.26 16.22
C LYS A 145 6.43 6.49 17.65
N ALA A 146 5.13 6.43 17.90
CA ALA A 146 4.58 6.54 19.25
C ALA A 146 4.96 5.33 20.11
N SER A 147 4.95 4.12 19.53
CA SER A 147 5.35 2.90 20.22
C SER A 147 6.83 2.92 20.65
N ARG A 148 7.70 3.59 19.88
CA ARG A 148 9.12 3.83 20.22
C ARG A 148 9.29 4.65 21.51
N ASN A 149 8.49 5.68 21.72
CA ASN A 149 8.66 6.61 22.85
C ASN A 149 8.33 5.98 24.21
N GLN A 150 7.74 4.78 24.24
CA GLN A 150 7.43 4.06 25.47
C GLN A 150 8.63 3.23 25.98
N ASP A 151 9.62 2.93 25.13
CA ASP A 151 10.84 2.18 25.46
C ASP A 151 12.08 3.08 25.28
N SER A 152 12.38 3.90 26.30
CA SER A 152 13.37 4.99 26.25
C SER A 152 14.84 4.58 25.99
N ASP A 153 15.15 3.29 25.95
CA ASP A 153 16.53 2.77 25.85
C ASP A 153 16.90 2.17 24.49
N LYS A 154 15.99 2.14 23.50
CA LYS A 154 16.25 1.49 22.20
C LYS A 154 15.96 2.41 21.01
N PHE A 155 16.99 2.66 20.19
CA PHE A 155 16.91 3.51 18.99
C PHE A 155 16.44 2.68 17.79
N TYR A 156 15.19 2.88 17.34
CA TYR A 156 14.65 2.25 16.13
C TYR A 156 14.54 3.27 14.99
N ASP A 157 15.03 2.89 13.81
CA ASP A 157 14.88 3.65 12.57
C ASP A 157 13.73 3.03 11.76
N PHE A 158 12.55 3.64 11.86
CA PHE A 158 11.41 3.29 11.02
C PHE A 158 11.65 3.93 9.66
N SER A 159 12.07 3.12 8.70
CA SER A 159 12.11 3.57 7.32
C SER A 159 10.67 3.64 6.82
N PRO A 160 10.16 4.80 6.39
CA PRO A 160 8.99 4.79 5.52
C PRO A 160 9.44 3.99 4.31
N GLN A 161 8.92 2.75 4.16
CA GLN A 161 9.26 1.95 3.00
C GLN A 161 8.87 2.81 1.80
N PRO A 162 9.84 3.27 0.98
CA PRO A 162 9.48 4.01 -0.19
C PRO A 162 8.64 3.06 -1.04
N LEU A 163 7.60 3.57 -1.71
CA LEU A 163 6.86 2.90 -2.79
C LEU A 163 7.77 2.57 -4.00
N ASN A 164 9.08 2.41 -3.79
CA ASN A 164 10.06 1.87 -4.72
C ASN A 164 9.87 0.38 -4.98
N PHE A 165 8.95 -0.28 -4.27
CA PHE A 165 8.62 -1.69 -4.49
C PHE A 165 8.10 -1.98 -5.91
N LEU A 166 7.70 -0.95 -6.66
CA LEU A 166 7.25 -1.08 -8.05
C LEU A 166 8.34 -0.74 -9.09
N ARG A 167 9.54 -0.29 -8.67
CA ARG A 167 10.58 0.18 -9.61
C ARG A 167 11.22 -0.87 -10.53
N PRO A 168 11.37 -2.16 -10.18
CA PRO A 168 12.03 -3.10 -11.11
C PRO A 168 11.06 -3.85 -12.03
N HIS A 169 9.75 -3.57 -12.01
CA HIS A 169 8.75 -4.44 -12.64
C HIS A 169 8.25 -3.89 -13.98
N TYR A 170 9.05 -4.13 -15.01
CA TYR A 170 8.81 -3.80 -16.42
C TYR A 170 7.39 -4.16 -16.91
N GLU A 171 6.84 -5.32 -16.54
CA GLU A 171 5.49 -5.74 -17.00
C GLU A 171 4.34 -4.93 -16.39
N ILE A 172 4.44 -4.51 -15.12
CA ILE A 172 3.40 -3.68 -14.48
C ILE A 172 3.50 -2.25 -15.01
N ALA A 173 4.72 -1.77 -15.26
CA ALA A 173 4.98 -0.46 -15.86
C ALA A 173 4.44 -0.36 -17.30
N CYS A 174 4.61 -1.40 -18.11
CA CYS A 174 4.14 -1.42 -19.50
C CYS A 174 2.61 -1.61 -19.61
N ARG A 175 1.98 -2.33 -18.66
CA ARG A 175 0.52 -2.56 -18.70
C ARG A 175 -0.28 -1.48 -17.96
N TYR A 176 0.34 -0.80 -17.00
CA TYR A 176 -0.26 0.27 -16.19
C TYR A 176 0.75 1.41 -15.97
N PRO A 177 1.04 2.24 -16.99
CA PRO A 177 2.07 3.30 -16.91
C PRO A 177 1.81 4.35 -15.82
N PHE A 178 0.58 4.43 -15.30
CA PHE A 178 0.20 5.30 -14.18
C PHE A 178 0.62 4.77 -12.79
N VAL A 179 1.05 3.50 -12.69
CA VAL A 179 1.45 2.87 -11.41
C VAL A 179 2.87 3.30 -10.98
N LEU A 180 3.60 4.03 -11.83
CA LEU A 180 5.01 4.34 -11.60
C LEU A 180 5.25 5.69 -10.88
N ALA A 181 5.89 5.57 -9.72
CA ALA A 181 6.62 6.59 -8.97
C ALA A 181 5.83 7.54 -8.07
N LEU A 182 5.20 7.03 -7.01
CA LEU A 182 5.08 7.83 -5.79
C LEU A 182 6.38 7.75 -4.99
N THR A 183 7.13 8.84 -4.97
CA THR A 183 8.15 9.05 -3.94
C THR A 183 7.47 9.76 -2.77
N MET A 184 7.07 9.02 -1.75
CA MET A 184 6.58 9.62 -0.50
C MET A 184 7.79 10.01 0.35
N TYR A 185 8.03 11.31 0.50
CA TYR A 185 8.96 11.85 1.48
C TYR A 185 8.17 12.21 2.75
N ALA A 186 8.53 11.60 3.88
CA ALA A 186 8.08 12.05 5.18
C ALA A 186 8.97 13.23 5.61
N ASP A 187 8.56 14.46 5.29
CA ASP A 187 9.15 15.64 5.91
C ASP A 187 8.53 15.84 7.29
N GLY A 188 9.37 16.11 8.28
CA GLY A 188 9.17 15.78 9.69
C GLY A 188 8.04 16.50 10.42
N GLU A 189 7.32 17.46 9.82
CA GLU A 189 6.44 18.35 10.60
C GLU A 189 5.06 18.68 10.02
N THR A 190 4.72 18.46 8.73
CA THR A 190 3.42 18.95 8.20
C THR A 190 2.73 18.12 7.10
N GLY A 191 3.04 16.83 6.97
CA GLY A 191 2.25 15.90 6.14
C GLY A 191 2.96 15.42 4.89
N MET A 192 2.56 14.23 4.41
CA MET A 192 3.16 13.64 3.22
C MET A 192 2.71 14.40 1.97
N ARG A 193 3.67 14.88 1.19
CA ARG A 193 3.44 15.34 -0.18
C ARG A 193 3.49 14.13 -1.11
N ALA A 194 2.33 13.68 -1.59
CA ALA A 194 2.26 12.85 -2.78
C ALA A 194 2.53 13.78 -3.99
N THR A 195 3.71 13.66 -4.59
CA THR A 195 3.95 14.25 -5.92
C THR A 195 3.68 13.16 -6.94
N ILE A 196 2.60 13.30 -7.72
CA ILE A 196 2.44 12.61 -8.99
C ILE A 196 3.34 13.39 -9.96
N GLY A 197 4.60 12.97 -10.05
CA GLY A 197 5.59 13.67 -10.85
C GLY A 197 6.51 12.65 -11.49
N ALA A 198 6.54 12.63 -12.83
CA ALA A 198 7.69 12.11 -13.57
C ALA A 198 8.95 12.72 -12.93
N THR A 199 9.72 11.86 -12.28
CA THR A 199 10.73 12.24 -11.30
C THR A 199 11.76 13.19 -11.90
N LYS A 200 11.70 14.48 -11.52
CA LYS A 200 12.88 15.36 -11.52
C LYS A 200 13.51 15.29 -10.14
N SER A 201 14.56 14.47 -10.00
CA SER A 201 15.76 14.81 -9.20
C SER A 201 16.67 13.61 -8.86
N TRP A 202 16.92 12.68 -9.78
CA TRP A 202 18.19 11.94 -9.79
C TRP A 202 18.61 11.80 -11.25
N GLN A 203 19.81 12.31 -11.57
CA GLN A 203 20.32 12.35 -12.95
C GLN A 203 20.47 10.95 -13.52
N PHE A 204 19.59 10.56 -14.44
CA PHE A 204 19.89 9.68 -15.55
C PHE A 204 18.99 10.08 -16.73
N GLU A 205 19.55 9.99 -17.94
CA GLU A 205 19.12 10.65 -19.17
C GLU A 205 17.69 10.35 -19.64
N TYR A 206 17.04 11.42 -20.08
CA TYR A 206 16.08 11.54 -21.19
C TYR A 206 15.03 10.45 -21.42
N TYR A 207 13.77 10.79 -21.12
CA TYR A 207 12.69 10.86 -22.13
C TYR A 207 11.83 12.08 -21.82
N LYS A 208 11.52 12.89 -22.85
CA LYS A 208 11.04 14.27 -22.64
C LYS A 208 9.54 14.43 -22.83
N ASN A 209 8.81 13.43 -23.36
CA ASN A 209 7.36 13.51 -23.59
C ASN A 209 6.66 12.12 -23.52
N TYR A 210 5.33 12.13 -23.37
CA TYR A 210 4.44 10.95 -23.30
C TYR A 210 4.53 10.03 -24.54
N GLU A 211 4.77 10.61 -25.72
CA GLU A 211 4.92 9.86 -26.99
C GLU A 211 6.16 8.94 -26.99
N ASP A 212 7.20 9.26 -26.21
CA ASP A 212 8.42 8.44 -26.15
C ASP A 212 8.22 7.14 -25.35
N LEU A 213 7.26 7.12 -24.41
CA LEU A 213 6.92 5.96 -23.59
C LEU A 213 6.11 4.91 -24.38
N GLU A 214 5.18 5.33 -25.23
CA GLU A 214 4.44 4.44 -26.13
C GLU A 214 5.37 3.73 -27.13
N ALA A 215 6.36 4.45 -27.69
CA ALA A 215 7.31 3.88 -28.64
C ALA A 215 8.17 2.75 -28.07
N SER A 216 8.48 2.81 -26.76
CA SER A 216 9.25 1.76 -26.06
C SER A 216 8.42 0.55 -25.65
N CYS A 217 7.09 0.66 -25.57
CA CYS A 217 6.20 -0.44 -25.21
C CYS A 217 5.77 -1.31 -26.40
N PHE A 218 5.95 -0.83 -27.63
CA PHE A 218 5.49 -1.49 -28.86
C PHE A 218 6.59 -1.81 -29.89
N SER A 219 7.87 -1.73 -29.54
CA SER A 219 8.98 -2.16 -30.41
C SER A 219 9.62 -3.45 -29.90
N ASP A 220 9.01 -4.59 -30.25
CA ASP A 220 9.66 -5.70 -30.96
C ASP A 220 8.77 -6.94 -30.91
N ASP A 221 7.81 -6.99 -31.85
CA ASP A 221 7.22 -8.22 -32.36
C ASP A 221 7.30 -8.18 -33.89
N THR A 222 8.52 -8.09 -34.42
CA THR A 222 8.80 -8.47 -35.81
C THR A 222 10.20 -9.09 -35.94
N VAL A 223 10.16 -10.41 -36.11
CA VAL A 223 11.19 -11.37 -36.58
C VAL A 223 12.18 -11.90 -35.54
#